data_AF-A0AAW5JJ31-F1
#
_entry.id   AF-A0AAW5JJ31-F1
#
_cell.length_a   1.000
_cell.length_b   1.000
_cell.length_c   1.000
_cell.angle_alpha   90.00
_cell.angle_beta   90.00
_cell.angle_gamma   90.00
#
_symmetry.space_group_name_H-M   'P 1'
#
loop_
_entity.id
_entity.type
_entity.pdbx_description
1 polymer ?
#
loop_
_entity_poly.entity_id
_entity_poly.type
_entity_poly.pdbx_seq_one_letter_code
_entity_poly.pdbx_strand_id
1 'polypeptide(L)'
;MLHNNHNSDLIFTLAYLASNKTQRRWLLIISIGIPLCFCLAFLWLMRPYHGITSRWEAVYPITGSEGTPLWDLKEDDFVSLLNDRLSAYDVPALTYLKTFPSDGQRMLTDNGESWIVLFHICPEDAATDYWWRKYPEIESWLTNLEDVELDLYRGGSRTWEIQEPYVRCLISIFTPGAEDYVIGKLKLPFETSGIIRVKVDNVLYTRTGSDKLLIEPEHDF
;
A
#
# COMPACT_ATOMS: atom_id res chain seq x y z
N MET A 1 -54.98 -3.18 -8.88
CA MET A 1 -55.06 -1.82 -9.44
C MET A 1 -54.10 -1.73 -10.62
N LEU A 2 -54.55 -1.99 -11.84
CA LEU A 2 -53.85 -1.70 -13.08
C LEU A 2 -54.90 -1.10 -14.01
N HIS A 3 -55.16 0.19 -13.82
CA HIS A 3 -56.07 0.97 -14.63
C HIS A 3 -55.28 2.15 -15.19
N ASN A 4 -55.47 2.40 -16.49
CA ASN A 4 -54.98 3.54 -17.28
C ASN A 4 -53.51 3.57 -17.74
N ASN A 5 -53.14 2.71 -18.70
CA ASN A 5 -51.98 2.98 -19.56
C ASN A 5 -52.32 3.16 -21.06
N HIS A 6 -53.57 2.89 -21.48
CA HIS A 6 -53.95 3.07 -22.89
C HIS A 6 -54.28 4.51 -23.29
N ASN A 7 -54.68 5.38 -22.35
CA ASN A 7 -55.07 6.75 -22.68
C ASN A 7 -53.86 7.66 -22.93
N SER A 8 -52.73 7.45 -22.25
CA SER A 8 -51.50 8.22 -22.43
C SER A 8 -50.88 8.03 -23.82
N ASP A 9 -50.79 6.77 -24.26
CA ASP A 9 -50.23 6.42 -25.58
C ASP A 9 -51.12 6.95 -26.71
N LEU A 10 -52.45 6.87 -26.53
CA LEU A 10 -53.43 7.32 -27.51
C LEU A 10 -53.45 8.85 -27.63
N ILE A 11 -53.34 9.58 -26.50
CA ILE A 11 -53.21 11.05 -26.47
C ILE A 11 -51.87 11.49 -27.12
N PHE A 12 -50.77 10.81 -26.83
CA PHE A 12 -49.47 11.12 -27.44
C PHE A 12 -49.50 10.89 -28.96
N THR A 13 -50.09 9.78 -29.41
CA THR A 13 -50.21 9.43 -30.83
C THR A 13 -51.08 10.44 -31.58
N LEU A 14 -52.20 10.88 -31.00
CA LEU A 14 -53.07 11.92 -31.57
C LEU A 14 -52.37 13.29 -31.61
N ALA A 15 -51.67 13.68 -30.54
CA ALA A 15 -50.90 14.94 -30.49
C ALA A 15 -49.71 14.94 -31.46
N TYR A 16 -49.07 13.79 -31.67
CA TYR A 16 -47.99 13.64 -32.64
C TYR A 16 -48.51 13.73 -34.09
N LEU A 17 -49.65 13.11 -34.40
CA LEU A 17 -50.26 13.18 -35.73
C LEU A 17 -50.79 14.58 -36.08
N ALA A 18 -51.35 15.31 -35.10
CA ALA A 18 -51.92 16.64 -35.29
C ALA A 18 -50.90 17.80 -35.34
N SER A 19 -49.64 17.54 -35.00
CA SER A 19 -48.62 18.60 -34.82
C SER A 19 -47.72 18.79 -36.04
N ASN A 20 -47.19 20.01 -36.22
CA ASN A 20 -46.28 20.32 -37.33
C ASN A 20 -44.87 19.70 -37.12
N LYS A 21 -44.01 19.74 -38.14
CA LYS A 21 -42.67 19.11 -38.12
C LYS A 21 -41.79 19.57 -36.95
N THR A 22 -41.92 20.82 -36.52
CA THR A 22 -41.16 21.41 -35.38
C THR A 22 -41.72 20.94 -34.05
N GLN A 23 -43.05 20.89 -33.91
CA GLN A 23 -43.72 20.41 -32.70
C GLN A 23 -43.53 18.91 -32.47
N ARG A 24 -43.51 18.10 -33.54
CA ARG A 24 -43.19 16.66 -33.47
C ARG A 24 -41.78 16.41 -32.92
N ARG A 25 -40.81 17.26 -33.28
CA ARG A 25 -39.44 17.19 -32.75
C ARG A 25 -39.41 17.49 -31.25
N TRP A 26 -40.13 18.51 -30.80
CA TRP A 26 -40.24 18.83 -29.37
C TRP A 26 -40.93 17.73 -28.56
N LEU A 27 -41.99 17.13 -29.09
CA LEU A 27 -42.68 16.01 -28.44
C LEU A 27 -41.74 14.81 -28.26
N LEU A 28 -40.94 14.46 -29.28
CA LEU A 28 -39.95 13.38 -29.18
C LEU A 28 -38.84 13.68 -28.16
N ILE A 29 -38.35 14.92 -28.11
CA ILE A 29 -37.33 15.34 -27.14
C ILE A 29 -37.86 15.21 -25.71
N ILE A 30 -39.12 15.60 -25.48
CA ILE A 30 -39.74 15.52 -24.14
C ILE A 30 -40.04 14.06 -23.77
N SER A 31 -40.57 13.26 -24.69
CA SER A 31 -41.01 11.89 -24.40
C SER A 31 -39.88 10.86 -24.33
N ILE A 32 -38.77 11.10 -25.03
CA ILE A 32 -37.63 10.16 -25.07
C ILE A 32 -36.40 10.79 -24.43
N GLY A 33 -36.09 12.04 -24.76
CA GLY A 33 -34.87 12.71 -24.30
C GLY A 33 -34.85 12.92 -22.79
N ILE A 34 -35.95 13.42 -22.19
CA ILE A 34 -36.01 13.65 -20.74
C ILE A 34 -35.88 12.34 -19.96
N PRO A 35 -36.66 11.27 -20.24
CA PRO A 35 -36.48 9.99 -19.56
C PRO A 35 -35.09 9.39 -19.75
N LEU A 36 -34.51 9.50 -20.94
CA LEU A 36 -33.15 9.02 -21.21
C LEU A 36 -32.11 9.76 -20.36
N CYS A 37 -32.23 11.09 -20.23
CA CYS A 37 -31.37 11.89 -19.35
C CYS A 37 -31.51 11.49 -17.88
N PHE A 38 -32.74 11.23 -17.41
CA PHE A 38 -32.97 10.73 -16.05
C PHE A 38 -32.39 9.32 -15.86
N CYS A 39 -32.52 8.42 -16.83
CA CYS A 39 -31.90 7.10 -16.78
C CYS A 39 -30.37 7.19 -16.76
N LEU A 40 -29.77 8.07 -17.57
CA LEU A 40 -28.32 8.28 -17.59
C LEU A 40 -27.82 8.89 -16.28
N ALA A 41 -28.53 9.87 -15.72
CA ALA A 41 -28.21 10.44 -14.41
C ALA A 41 -28.36 9.41 -13.29
N PHE A 42 -29.39 8.56 -13.35
CA PHE A 42 -29.60 7.47 -12.39
C PHE A 42 -28.52 6.40 -12.51
N LEU A 43 -28.11 6.00 -13.71
CA LEU A 43 -26.97 5.09 -13.93
C LEU A 43 -25.64 5.69 -13.48
N TRP A 44 -25.49 7.02 -13.56
CA TRP A 44 -24.32 7.73 -13.05
C TRP A 44 -24.31 7.79 -11.51
N LEU A 45 -25.46 8.04 -10.89
CA LEU A 45 -25.65 8.03 -9.43
C LEU A 45 -25.54 6.61 -8.84
N MET A 46 -26.01 5.60 -9.58
CA MET A 46 -25.98 4.19 -9.21
C MET A 46 -24.76 3.47 -9.78
N ARG A 47 -23.73 4.20 -10.24
CA ARG A 47 -22.42 3.58 -10.41
C ARG A 47 -22.10 2.92 -9.06
N PRO A 48 -21.77 1.62 -9.03
CA PRO A 48 -21.29 1.05 -7.78
C PRO A 48 -20.16 1.98 -7.32
N TYR A 49 -20.32 2.52 -6.11
CA TYR A 49 -19.20 3.08 -5.39
C TYR A 49 -18.22 1.92 -5.35
N HIS A 50 -17.19 1.94 -6.21
CA HIS A 50 -16.02 1.15 -5.95
C HIS A 50 -15.47 1.78 -4.68
N GLY A 51 -15.99 1.30 -3.54
CA GLY A 51 -15.28 1.39 -2.28
C GLY A 51 -13.87 1.01 -2.64
N ILE A 52 -12.95 1.92 -2.33
CA ILE A 52 -11.54 1.82 -2.65
C ILE A 52 -11.10 0.45 -2.13
N THR A 53 -11.12 -0.57 -2.99
CA THR A 53 -10.32 -1.77 -2.81
C THR A 53 -8.91 -1.21 -2.82
N SER A 54 -8.19 -1.35 -1.71
CA SER A 54 -6.81 -0.88 -1.57
C SER A 54 -6.08 -1.17 -2.88
N ARG A 55 -5.60 -0.12 -3.57
CA ARG A 55 -4.99 -0.27 -4.90
C ARG A 55 -3.75 -1.17 -4.84
N TRP A 56 -3.19 -1.32 -3.65
CA TRP A 56 -2.00 -2.08 -3.33
C TRP A 56 -2.31 -2.94 -2.11
N GLU A 57 -1.93 -4.19 -2.19
CA GLU A 57 -2.05 -5.19 -1.12
C GLU A 57 -0.64 -5.51 -0.62
N ALA A 58 -0.54 -5.84 0.66
CA ALA A 58 0.71 -6.30 1.22
C ALA A 58 1.01 -7.74 0.79
N VAL A 59 2.30 -8.04 0.60
CA VAL A 59 2.74 -9.36 0.13
C VAL A 59 2.75 -10.38 1.26
N TYR A 60 3.14 -9.96 2.46
CA TYR A 60 3.36 -10.85 3.58
C TYR A 60 2.25 -10.69 4.63
N PRO A 61 1.60 -11.79 5.03
CA PRO A 61 0.65 -11.75 6.12
C PRO A 61 1.37 -11.42 7.44
N ILE A 62 0.64 -10.80 8.37
CA ILE A 62 1.12 -10.58 9.73
C ILE A 62 0.95 -11.89 10.51
N THR A 63 2.01 -12.30 11.19
CA THR A 63 2.06 -13.36 12.18
C THR A 63 2.55 -12.78 13.51
N GLY A 64 2.87 -13.64 14.48
CA GLY A 64 3.26 -13.20 15.81
C GLY A 64 2.07 -12.88 16.69
N SER A 65 2.26 -11.94 17.63
CA SER A 65 1.26 -11.59 18.64
C SER A 65 0.91 -10.10 18.56
N GLU A 66 -0.18 -9.69 19.23
CA GLU A 66 -0.59 -8.27 19.28
C GLU A 66 0.53 -7.34 19.78
N GLY A 67 1.30 -7.78 20.78
CA GLY A 67 2.42 -7.00 21.32
C GLY A 67 3.74 -7.16 20.56
N THR A 68 3.80 -8.06 19.59
CA THR A 68 5.01 -8.32 18.78
C THR A 68 4.57 -8.84 17.41
N PRO A 69 4.02 -7.95 16.54
CA PRO A 69 3.63 -8.30 15.20
C PRO A 69 4.87 -8.56 14.34
N LEU A 70 4.82 -9.61 13.53
CA LEU A 70 5.91 -10.02 12.64
C LEU A 70 5.34 -10.22 11.24
N TRP A 71 6.15 -10.10 10.19
CA TRP A 71 5.77 -10.62 8.88
C TRP A 71 6.11 -12.10 8.75
N ASP A 72 5.31 -12.86 8.00
CA ASP A 72 5.71 -14.19 7.55
C ASP A 72 6.76 -14.09 6.41
N LEU A 73 7.93 -13.55 6.76
CA LEU A 73 9.09 -13.34 5.90
C LEU A 73 10.37 -13.56 6.72
N LYS A 74 11.15 -14.59 6.35
CA LYS A 74 12.40 -14.96 7.02
C LYS A 74 13.56 -14.04 6.64
N GLU A 75 14.55 -13.93 7.52
CA GLU A 75 15.71 -13.05 7.31
C GLU A 75 16.48 -13.36 6.01
N ASP A 76 16.77 -14.64 5.76
CA ASP A 76 17.56 -15.05 4.59
C ASP A 76 16.82 -14.73 3.28
N ASP A 77 15.50 -14.96 3.28
CA ASP A 77 14.64 -14.63 2.15
C ASP A 77 14.56 -13.13 1.93
N PHE A 78 14.44 -12.33 2.99
CA PHE A 78 14.43 -10.87 2.89
C PHE A 78 15.74 -10.33 2.31
N VAL A 79 16.89 -10.76 2.83
CA VAL A 79 18.20 -10.28 2.36
C VAL A 79 18.44 -10.69 0.91
N SER A 80 18.02 -11.89 0.52
CA SER A 80 18.10 -12.37 -0.86
C SER A 80 17.20 -11.52 -1.77
N LEU A 81 15.92 -11.33 -1.41
CA LEU A 81 14.97 -10.54 -2.18
C LEU A 81 15.40 -9.07 -2.33
N LEU A 82 15.97 -8.48 -1.28
CA LEU A 82 16.47 -7.12 -1.31
C LEU A 82 17.64 -6.99 -2.31
N ASN A 83 18.63 -7.87 -2.21
CA ASN A 83 19.76 -7.85 -3.13
C ASN A 83 19.38 -8.17 -4.57
N ASP A 84 18.44 -9.11 -4.78
CA ASP A 84 17.92 -9.44 -6.11
C ASP A 84 17.25 -8.22 -6.75
N ARG A 85 16.44 -7.46 -6.00
CA ARG A 85 15.80 -6.24 -6.51
C ARG A 85 16.81 -5.11 -6.73
N LEU A 86 17.77 -4.96 -5.83
CA LEU A 86 18.84 -3.96 -5.95
C LEU A 86 19.74 -4.24 -7.17
N SER A 87 19.85 -5.48 -7.63
CA SER A 87 20.62 -5.83 -8.83
C SER A 87 20.13 -5.17 -10.12
N ALA A 88 18.89 -4.66 -10.14
CA ALA A 88 18.34 -3.87 -11.24
C ALA A 88 18.87 -2.42 -11.25
N TYR A 89 19.57 -2.00 -10.21
CA TYR A 89 20.12 -0.67 -10.03
C TYR A 89 21.66 -0.73 -9.99
N ASP A 90 22.32 0.39 -10.31
CA ASP A 90 23.77 0.52 -10.21
C ASP A 90 24.19 0.80 -8.75
N VAL A 91 23.90 -0.14 -7.87
CA VAL A 91 24.25 -0.08 -6.44
C VAL A 91 24.90 -1.39 -5.99
N PRO A 92 25.89 -1.33 -5.09
CA PRO A 92 26.53 -2.53 -4.55
C PRO A 92 25.54 -3.40 -3.75
N ALA A 93 25.79 -4.71 -3.77
CA ALA A 93 25.05 -5.65 -2.94
C ALA A 93 25.29 -5.37 -1.46
N LEU A 94 24.24 -5.50 -0.67
CA LEU A 94 24.27 -5.38 0.77
C LEU A 94 24.74 -6.69 1.41
N THR A 95 25.68 -6.57 2.34
CA THR A 95 26.23 -7.67 3.13
C THR A 95 26.05 -7.38 4.61
N TYR A 96 26.10 -8.40 5.46
CA TYR A 96 26.02 -8.19 6.91
C TYR A 96 27.24 -7.42 7.42
N LEU A 97 26.98 -6.26 8.03
CA LEU A 97 27.94 -5.50 8.82
C LEU A 97 28.11 -6.12 10.21
N LYS A 98 26.96 -6.38 10.85
CA LYS A 98 26.91 -6.84 12.23
C LYS A 98 25.62 -7.60 12.50
N THR A 99 25.76 -8.68 13.24
CA THR A 99 24.67 -9.57 13.64
C THR A 99 24.62 -9.64 15.16
N PHE A 100 23.44 -9.41 15.73
CA PHE A 100 23.18 -9.54 17.16
C PHE A 100 22.06 -10.58 17.36
N PRO A 101 22.38 -11.87 17.42
CA PRO A 101 21.38 -12.94 17.47
C PRO A 101 20.40 -12.81 18.64
N SER A 102 20.90 -12.50 19.85
CA SER A 102 20.10 -12.41 21.07
C SER A 102 19.06 -11.29 21.04
N ASP A 103 19.37 -10.21 20.33
CA ASP A 103 18.55 -9.01 20.29
C ASP A 103 17.75 -8.96 18.97
N GLY A 104 17.86 -9.99 18.13
CA GLY A 104 17.21 -10.06 16.83
C GLY A 104 17.72 -9.05 15.79
N GLN A 105 18.68 -8.20 16.14
CA GLN A 105 19.09 -7.08 15.30
C GLN A 105 20.11 -7.49 14.24
N ARG A 106 19.91 -7.02 12.99
CA ARG A 106 20.78 -7.23 11.84
C ARG A 106 21.09 -5.91 11.15
N MET A 107 22.37 -5.67 10.85
CA MET A 107 22.84 -4.48 10.12
C MET A 107 23.44 -4.90 8.78
N LEU A 108 22.93 -4.32 7.69
CA LEU A 108 23.45 -4.49 6.34
C LEU A 108 24.26 -3.27 5.90
N THR A 109 25.32 -3.49 5.14
CA THR A 109 26.25 -2.48 4.64
C THR A 109 26.70 -2.79 3.21
N ASP A 110 27.08 -1.76 2.47
CA ASP A 110 27.76 -1.90 1.19
C ASP A 110 29.28 -1.66 1.25
N ASN A 111 29.78 -1.15 2.38
CA ASN A 111 31.17 -0.71 2.53
C ASN A 111 31.88 -1.29 3.76
N GLY A 112 31.17 -1.97 4.67
CA GLY A 112 31.75 -2.52 5.89
C GLY A 112 31.93 -1.52 7.03
N GLU A 113 31.48 -0.26 6.87
CA GLU A 113 31.74 0.82 7.83
C GLU A 113 30.46 1.39 8.45
N SER A 114 29.40 1.54 7.63
CA SER A 114 28.11 2.10 8.05
C SER A 114 26.97 1.17 7.62
N TRP A 115 25.94 1.08 8.46
CA TRP A 115 24.73 0.36 8.09
C TRP A 115 23.91 1.21 7.09
N ILE A 116 23.22 0.55 6.18
CA ILE A 116 22.25 1.15 5.25
C ILE A 116 20.86 0.68 5.63
N VAL A 117 20.70 -0.63 5.83
CA VAL A 117 19.47 -1.24 6.31
C VAL A 117 19.75 -1.86 7.68
N LEU A 118 18.88 -1.53 8.63
CA LEU A 118 18.80 -2.15 9.95
C LEU A 118 17.47 -2.88 10.00
N PHE A 119 17.43 -4.10 10.50
CA PHE A 119 16.17 -4.81 10.68
C PHE A 119 16.21 -5.68 11.93
N HIS A 120 15.04 -5.93 12.50
CA HIS A 120 14.86 -6.82 13.64
C HIS A 120 14.12 -8.08 13.21
N ILE A 121 14.48 -9.19 13.84
CA ILE A 121 13.84 -10.48 13.64
C ILE A 121 13.44 -11.08 14.99
N CYS A 122 12.50 -12.02 14.96
CA CYS A 122 12.33 -12.95 16.07
C CYS A 122 13.65 -13.72 16.30
N PRO A 123 14.30 -13.61 17.47
CA PRO A 123 15.59 -14.24 17.73
C PRO A 123 15.60 -15.75 17.49
N GLU A 124 16.72 -16.29 17.02
CA GLU A 124 16.88 -17.74 16.80
C GLU A 124 16.69 -18.56 18.08
N ASP A 125 17.02 -17.98 19.24
CA ASP A 125 16.91 -18.59 20.56
C ASP A 125 15.62 -18.19 21.31
N ALA A 126 14.69 -17.49 20.64
CA ALA A 126 13.47 -16.97 21.24
C ALA A 126 12.63 -18.08 21.92
N ALA A 127 12.62 -19.31 21.40
CA ALA A 127 11.91 -20.43 22.02
C ALA A 127 12.37 -20.71 23.47
N THR A 128 13.61 -20.38 23.81
CA THR A 128 14.19 -20.57 25.15
C THR A 128 14.08 -19.35 26.06
N ASP A 129 13.78 -18.18 25.47
CA ASP A 129 13.67 -16.92 26.18
C ASP A 129 12.35 -16.81 26.98
N TYR A 130 12.43 -16.24 28.19
CA TYR A 130 11.27 -16.12 29.07
C TYR A 130 10.11 -15.32 28.46
N TRP A 131 10.42 -14.26 27.70
CA TRP A 131 9.44 -13.38 27.07
C TRP A 131 8.66 -14.10 25.96
N TRP A 132 9.35 -14.93 25.19
CA TRP A 132 8.86 -15.53 23.96
C TRP A 132 8.28 -16.93 24.14
N ARG A 133 8.80 -17.73 25.07
CA ARG A 133 8.34 -19.11 25.35
C ARG A 133 6.86 -19.25 25.72
N LYS A 134 6.19 -18.14 26.03
CA LYS A 134 4.75 -18.11 26.32
C LYS A 134 3.90 -18.30 25.06
N TYR A 135 4.47 -18.10 23.88
CA TYR A 135 3.79 -18.28 22.60
C TYR A 135 4.01 -19.70 22.07
N PRO A 136 2.95 -20.51 21.88
CA PRO A 136 3.09 -21.90 21.44
C PRO A 136 3.61 -22.03 20.00
N GLU A 137 3.46 -20.99 19.19
CA GLU A 137 3.84 -20.95 17.77
C GLU A 137 5.23 -20.37 17.53
N ILE A 138 5.99 -20.03 18.59
CA ILE A 138 7.27 -19.32 18.50
C ILE A 138 8.28 -19.96 17.55
N GLU A 139 8.34 -21.29 17.51
CA GLU A 139 9.21 -22.06 16.62
C GLU A 139 8.97 -21.74 15.14
N SER A 140 7.71 -21.44 14.77
CA SER A 140 7.37 -21.05 13.40
C SER A 140 7.76 -19.61 13.07
N TRP A 141 7.95 -18.77 14.09
CA TRP A 141 8.25 -17.36 13.95
C TRP A 141 9.74 -17.03 13.99
N LEU A 142 10.59 -17.96 14.43
CA LEU A 142 12.04 -17.75 14.50
C LEU A 142 12.55 -17.17 13.18
N THR A 143 13.36 -16.12 13.28
CA THR A 143 13.93 -15.35 12.17
C THR A 143 12.93 -14.64 11.25
N ASN A 144 11.64 -14.54 11.61
CA ASN A 144 10.70 -13.67 10.92
C ASN A 144 11.01 -12.21 11.21
N LEU A 145 10.83 -11.36 10.21
CA LEU A 145 11.02 -9.91 10.35
C LEU A 145 9.97 -9.27 11.26
N GLU A 146 10.47 -8.39 12.13
CA GLU A 146 9.67 -7.51 12.99
C GLU A 146 9.54 -6.12 12.38
N ASP A 147 10.67 -5.53 11.95
CA ASP A 147 10.69 -4.22 11.31
C ASP A 147 11.92 -4.07 10.40
N VAL A 148 11.86 -3.07 9.52
CA VAL A 148 12.97 -2.68 8.66
C VAL A 148 13.15 -1.16 8.70
N GLU A 149 14.36 -0.71 9.00
CA GLU A 149 14.79 0.68 8.98
C GLU A 149 15.84 0.91 7.88
N LEU A 150 15.67 2.00 7.14
CA LEU A 150 16.61 2.49 6.13
C LEU A 150 17.21 3.82 6.56
N ASP A 151 18.53 3.94 6.51
CA ASP A 151 19.26 5.20 6.71
C ASP A 151 19.10 6.11 5.48
N LEU A 152 18.43 7.25 5.67
CA LEU A 152 18.29 8.32 4.67
C LEU A 152 19.37 9.40 4.82
N TYR A 153 20.41 9.18 5.64
CA TYR A 153 21.51 10.12 5.88
C TYR A 153 22.89 9.45 5.75
N ARG A 154 23.18 8.91 4.57
CA ARG A 154 24.47 8.27 4.26
C ARG A 154 25.66 9.25 4.37
N GLY A 155 26.56 9.02 5.33
CA GLY A 155 27.91 9.61 5.35
C GLY A 155 27.96 11.14 5.42
N GLY A 156 26.93 11.80 5.97
CA GLY A 156 26.89 13.26 6.05
C GLY A 156 26.34 13.97 4.79
N SER A 157 25.86 13.24 3.79
CA SER A 157 25.27 13.82 2.57
C SER A 157 23.95 13.13 2.20
N ARG A 158 22.92 13.93 1.88
CA ARG A 158 21.65 13.42 1.35
C ARG A 158 21.66 13.41 -0.17
N THR A 159 22.12 12.32 -0.75
CA THR A 159 22.10 12.10 -2.20
C THR A 159 20.94 11.16 -2.52
N TRP A 160 19.81 11.71 -2.98
CA TRP A 160 18.60 10.92 -3.29
C TRP A 160 18.86 9.86 -4.35
N GLU A 161 19.77 10.13 -5.29
CA GLU A 161 20.19 9.20 -6.34
C GLU A 161 20.73 7.88 -5.76
N ILE A 162 21.36 7.93 -4.59
CA ILE A 162 21.88 6.74 -3.89
C ILE A 162 20.76 6.07 -3.09
N GLN A 163 19.83 6.84 -2.52
CA GLN A 163 18.83 6.35 -1.57
C GLN A 163 17.57 5.80 -2.24
N GLU A 164 17.19 6.40 -3.38
CA GLU A 164 15.97 6.06 -4.12
C GLU A 164 15.89 4.57 -4.47
N PRO A 165 16.97 3.91 -4.97
CA PRO A 165 16.96 2.48 -5.21
C PRO A 165 16.55 1.67 -3.98
N TYR A 166 17.13 1.96 -2.80
CA TYR A 166 16.82 1.25 -1.57
C TYR A 166 15.39 1.51 -1.10
N VAL A 167 14.93 2.77 -1.12
CA VAL A 167 13.55 3.12 -0.76
C VAL A 167 12.56 2.39 -1.64
N ARG A 168 12.75 2.42 -2.97
CA ARG A 168 11.86 1.76 -3.92
C ARG A 168 11.90 0.25 -3.76
N CYS A 169 13.07 -0.35 -3.61
CA CYS A 169 13.20 -1.79 -3.39
C CYS A 169 12.46 -2.24 -2.13
N LEU A 170 12.67 -1.56 -1.00
CA LEU A 170 12.00 -1.89 0.25
C LEU A 170 10.47 -1.76 0.15
N ILE A 171 9.95 -0.64 -0.36
CA ILE A 171 8.50 -0.48 -0.53
C ILE A 171 7.94 -1.57 -1.46
N SER A 172 8.66 -1.87 -2.55
CA SER A 172 8.21 -2.89 -3.50
C SER A 172 8.20 -4.30 -2.90
N ILE A 173 9.04 -4.60 -1.91
CA ILE A 173 9.05 -5.90 -1.22
C ILE A 173 7.74 -6.09 -0.46
N PHE A 174 7.32 -5.08 0.29
CA PHE A 174 6.16 -5.17 1.18
C PHE A 174 4.84 -4.85 0.47
N THR A 175 4.80 -3.83 -0.38
CA THR A 175 3.60 -3.41 -1.14
C THR A 175 3.95 -3.06 -2.59
N PRO A 176 4.11 -4.07 -3.48
CA PRO A 176 4.47 -3.88 -4.88
C PRO A 176 3.55 -2.89 -5.61
N GLY A 177 4.15 -1.96 -6.34
CA GLY A 177 3.44 -0.95 -7.13
C GLY A 177 3.02 0.30 -6.35
N ALA A 178 3.20 0.33 -5.02
CA ALA A 178 2.86 1.46 -4.16
C ALA A 178 3.99 2.50 -4.03
N GLU A 179 5.13 2.30 -4.70
CA GLU A 179 6.39 3.02 -4.48
C GLU A 179 6.19 4.53 -4.63
N ASP A 180 5.64 4.98 -5.77
CA ASP A 180 5.42 6.41 -6.03
C ASP A 180 4.41 7.02 -5.07
N TYR A 181 3.40 6.24 -4.65
CA TYR A 181 2.41 6.70 -3.68
C TYR A 181 3.03 6.91 -2.31
N VAL A 182 3.77 5.92 -1.81
CA VAL A 182 4.41 5.98 -0.49
C VAL A 182 5.49 7.07 -0.48
N ILE A 183 6.38 7.11 -1.46
CA ILE A 183 7.43 8.15 -1.61
C ILE A 183 6.80 9.54 -1.62
N GLY A 184 5.75 9.76 -2.43
CA GLY A 184 5.06 11.03 -2.52
C GLY A 184 4.38 11.45 -1.22
N LYS A 185 3.74 10.52 -0.52
CA LYS A 185 3.08 10.78 0.76
C LYS A 185 4.07 11.06 1.89
N LEU A 186 5.21 10.38 1.91
CA LEU A 186 6.32 10.63 2.84
C LEU A 186 7.15 11.87 2.50
N LYS A 187 6.86 12.52 1.35
CA LYS A 187 7.55 13.71 0.84
C LYS A 187 9.06 13.49 0.63
N LEU A 188 9.47 12.27 0.27
CA LEU A 188 10.88 11.99 -0.04
C LEU A 188 11.25 12.63 -1.40
N PRO A 189 12.47 13.17 -1.56
CA PRO A 189 13.56 13.25 -0.58
C PRO A 189 13.51 14.46 0.38
N PHE A 190 12.58 15.40 0.18
CA PHE A 190 12.59 16.70 0.87
C PHE A 190 12.52 16.57 2.39
N GLU A 191 13.29 17.36 3.13
CA GLU A 191 13.27 17.35 4.60
C GLU A 191 11.89 17.67 5.18
N THR A 192 11.59 17.10 6.35
CA THR A 192 10.36 17.39 7.07
C THR A 192 10.66 17.54 8.56
N SER A 193 9.99 18.48 9.23
CA SER A 193 10.24 18.79 10.64
C SER A 193 9.46 17.88 11.61
N GLY A 194 9.02 16.71 11.18
CA GLY A 194 8.15 15.84 11.98
C GLY A 194 8.09 14.41 11.49
N ILE A 195 7.17 13.64 12.08
CA ILE A 195 6.93 12.25 11.72
C ILE A 195 5.81 12.21 10.68
N ILE A 196 6.05 11.58 9.54
CA ILE A 196 5.03 11.33 8.51
C ILE A 196 4.80 9.84 8.43
N ARG A 197 3.52 9.44 8.48
CA ARG A 197 3.09 8.05 8.41
C ARG A 197 2.17 7.81 7.24
N VAL A 198 2.34 6.67 6.60
CA VAL A 198 1.53 6.22 5.48
C VAL A 198 1.24 4.75 5.68
N LYS A 199 -0.03 4.40 5.87
CA LYS A 199 -0.48 3.01 5.90
C LYS A 199 -0.88 2.57 4.50
N VAL A 200 -0.39 1.41 4.08
CA VAL A 200 -0.82 0.72 2.86
C VAL A 200 -1.11 -0.72 3.26
N ASP A 201 -2.38 -1.09 3.23
CA ASP A 201 -2.85 -2.39 3.72
C ASP A 201 -2.35 -2.67 5.15
N ASN A 202 -1.65 -3.78 5.38
CA ASN A 202 -1.11 -4.15 6.69
C ASN A 202 0.32 -3.62 6.97
N VAL A 203 0.81 -2.65 6.17
CA VAL A 203 2.17 -2.10 6.27
C VAL A 203 2.11 -0.61 6.62
N LEU A 204 2.85 -0.22 7.66
CA LEU A 204 3.04 1.17 8.05
C LEU A 204 4.44 1.64 7.64
N TYR A 205 4.45 2.69 6.82
CA TYR A 205 5.67 3.40 6.47
C TYR A 205 5.76 4.67 7.31
N THR A 206 6.80 4.76 8.14
CA THR A 206 7.06 5.90 9.02
C THR A 206 8.36 6.58 8.62
N ARG A 207 8.28 7.86 8.23
CA ARG A 207 9.45 8.71 8.10
C ARG A 207 9.62 9.52 9.38
N THR A 208 10.77 9.43 10.03
CA THR A 208 11.11 10.23 11.21
C THR A 208 12.06 11.35 10.82
N GLY A 209 11.52 12.56 10.71
CA GLY A 209 12.28 13.74 10.29
C GLY A 209 12.86 13.54 8.89
N SER A 210 14.19 13.44 8.83
CA SER A 210 14.93 13.46 7.59
C SER A 210 15.93 12.31 7.42
N ASP A 211 16.06 11.44 8.43
CA ASP A 211 17.22 10.56 8.53
C ASP A 211 16.85 9.09 8.43
N LYS A 212 15.58 8.73 8.62
CA LYS A 212 15.16 7.32 8.65
C LYS A 212 13.81 7.10 7.98
N LEU A 213 13.72 5.97 7.29
CA LEU A 213 12.46 5.34 6.89
C LEU A 213 12.32 4.03 7.65
N LEU A 214 11.27 3.92 8.45
CA LEU A 214 10.89 2.74 9.20
C LEU A 214 9.68 2.08 8.52
N ILE A 215 9.71 0.77 8.39
CA ILE A 215 8.66 -0.07 7.80
C ILE A 215 8.29 -1.09 8.85
N GLU A 216 7.01 -1.14 9.21
CA GLU A 216 6.48 -1.96 10.31
C GLU A 216 5.19 -2.66 9.90
N PRO A 217 4.91 -3.87 10.42
CA PRO A 217 3.60 -4.50 10.30
C PRO A 217 2.59 -3.71 11.16
N GLU A 218 1.45 -3.37 10.59
CA GLU A 218 0.39 -2.61 11.25
C GLU A 218 -0.96 -3.30 11.05
N HIS A 219 -1.42 -3.97 12.10
CA HIS A 219 -2.73 -4.59 12.13
C HIS A 219 -3.77 -3.60 12.67
N ASP A 220 -4.93 -3.48 12.00
CA ASP A 220 -6.09 -2.85 12.65
C ASP A 220 -6.62 -3.86 13.68
N PHE A 221 -6.49 -3.55 14.97
CA PHE A 221 -7.13 -4.29 16.07
C PHE A 221 -8.50 -3.69 16.39
#